data_AF-A0A418CBI0-F1
#
_entry.id   AF-A0A418CBI0-F1
#
_cell.length_a   1.000
_cell.length_b   1.000
_cell.length_c   1.000
_cell.angle_alpha   90.00
_cell.angle_beta   90.00
_cell.angle_gamma   90.00
#
_symmetry.space_group_name_H-M   'P 1'
#
loop_
_entity.id
_entity.type
_entity.pdbx_description
1 polymer ?
#
loop_
_entity_poly.entity_id
_entity_poly.type
_entity_poly.pdbx_seq_one_letter_code
_entity_poly.pdbx_strand_id
1 'polypeptide(L)'
;DPALNDRVMAAVREDKLREVRAGHDGTWVAHPGLVSVAMDVFDAHMPTPHQIAKKGEDVSVQGEDLLKVPTGGRITVQGLEENVDVALVYTEAWLRGIGCIPLHNKMEDAATAEISRSQVWQWLHHGRSAEYEHGEKKAITKPWVLEILDAAVARHVTTTSPHKFELAAEIVGKSLTSDSFEDFLTLPCYPHITSFA
;
A
#
# COMPACT_ATOMS: atom_id res chain seq x y z
N ASP A 1 20.58 7.60 -1.62
CA ASP A 1 21.56 6.52 -1.92
C ASP A 1 21.50 6.23 -3.42
N PRO A 2 22.59 6.44 -4.18
CA PRO A 2 22.64 6.17 -5.62
C PRO A 2 22.31 4.72 -5.99
N ALA A 3 22.81 3.74 -5.23
CA ALA A 3 22.61 2.32 -5.56
C ALA A 3 21.16 1.89 -5.34
N LEU A 4 20.51 2.42 -4.29
CA LEU A 4 19.08 2.23 -4.06
C LEU A 4 18.26 2.85 -5.19
N ASN A 5 18.61 4.08 -5.60
CA ASN A 5 17.93 4.77 -6.69
C ASN A 5 18.03 4.00 -8.01
N ASP A 6 19.22 3.49 -8.35
CA ASP A 6 19.42 2.72 -9.58
C ASP A 6 18.60 1.43 -9.60
N ARG A 7 18.50 0.72 -8.46
CA ARG A 7 17.66 -0.48 -8.32
C ARG A 7 16.18 -0.16 -8.51
N VAL A 8 15.69 0.90 -7.87
CA VAL A 8 14.28 1.34 -8.00
C VAL A 8 13.99 1.72 -9.46
N MET A 9 14.88 2.49 -10.09
CA MET A 9 14.72 2.90 -11.48
C MET A 9 14.79 1.73 -12.46
N ALA A 10 15.60 0.70 -12.18
CA ALA A 10 15.62 -0.53 -12.97
C ALA A 10 14.30 -1.30 -12.85
N ALA A 11 13.77 -1.46 -11.63
CA ALA A 11 12.48 -2.12 -11.41
C ALA A 11 11.33 -1.38 -12.10
N VAL A 12 11.29 -0.05 -12.01
CA VAL A 12 10.29 0.78 -12.72
C VAL A 12 10.36 0.54 -14.23
N ARG A 13 11.55 0.55 -14.83
CA ARG A 13 11.72 0.29 -16.26
C ARG A 13 11.21 -1.10 -16.65
N GLU A 14 11.53 -2.12 -15.86
CA GLU A 14 11.10 -3.49 -16.13
C GLU A 14 9.57 -3.62 -16.10
N ASP A 15 8.91 -3.01 -15.10
CA ASP A 15 7.46 -3.04 -15.01
C ASP A 15 6.80 -2.28 -16.18
N LYS A 16 7.31 -1.09 -16.54
CA LYS A 16 6.78 -0.33 -17.69
C LYS A 16 6.98 -1.09 -19.01
N LEU A 17 8.11 -1.79 -19.14
CA LEU A 17 8.40 -2.64 -20.29
C LEU A 17 7.43 -3.82 -20.37
N ARG A 18 7.10 -4.43 -19.22
CA ARG A 18 6.10 -5.50 -19.14
C ARG A 18 4.73 -5.01 -19.60
N GLU A 19 4.30 -3.84 -19.13
CA GLU A 19 3.01 -3.23 -19.49
C GLU A 19 2.92 -2.92 -21.00
N VAL A 20 3.89 -2.20 -21.57
CA VAL A 20 3.84 -1.84 -23.00
C VAL A 20 3.90 -3.08 -23.90
N ARG A 21 4.65 -4.12 -23.48
CA ARG A 21 4.68 -5.40 -24.21
C ARG A 21 3.36 -6.15 -24.11
N ALA A 22 2.69 -6.11 -22.96
CA ALA A 22 1.38 -6.71 -22.77
C ALA A 22 0.26 -6.02 -23.57
N GLY A 23 0.49 -4.79 -24.05
CA GLY A 23 -0.46 -4.07 -24.91
C GLY A 23 -1.10 -2.85 -24.28
N HIS A 24 -0.63 -2.37 -23.12
CA HIS A 24 -1.17 -1.16 -22.49
C HIS A 24 -0.85 0.11 -23.30
N ASP A 25 -1.83 0.96 -23.55
CA ASP A 25 -1.66 2.21 -24.32
C ASP A 25 -0.94 3.34 -23.56
N GLY A 26 -0.68 3.15 -22.27
CA GLY A 26 -0.02 4.11 -21.41
C GLY A 26 0.23 3.53 -20.01
N THR A 27 0.82 4.33 -19.12
CA THR A 27 1.13 3.93 -17.74
C THR A 27 1.03 5.10 -16.78
N TRP A 28 0.96 4.82 -15.48
CA TRP A 28 0.93 5.83 -14.41
C TRP A 28 2.27 5.96 -13.70
N VAL A 29 2.55 7.19 -13.26
CA VAL A 29 3.65 7.55 -12.35
C VAL A 29 3.13 8.51 -11.28
N ALA A 30 3.63 8.38 -10.06
CA ALA A 30 3.22 9.22 -8.92
C ALA A 30 4.19 10.37 -8.62
N HIS A 31 5.32 10.46 -9.34
CA HIS A 31 6.33 11.50 -9.16
C HIS A 31 6.87 11.99 -10.52
N PRO A 32 7.02 13.32 -10.74
CA PRO A 32 7.51 13.87 -12.01
C PRO A 32 8.86 13.31 -12.47
N GLY A 33 9.75 12.96 -11.54
CA GLY A 33 11.04 12.37 -11.84
C GLY A 33 11.00 10.97 -12.49
N LEU A 34 9.84 10.33 -12.54
CA LEU A 34 9.64 9.04 -13.22
C LEU A 34 9.05 9.20 -14.63
N VAL A 35 8.65 10.42 -15.03
CA VAL A 35 8.00 10.67 -16.32
C VAL A 35 8.93 10.30 -17.48
N SER A 36 10.19 10.78 -17.47
CA SER A 36 11.15 10.46 -18.54
C SER A 36 11.39 8.96 -18.66
N VAL A 37 11.52 8.26 -17.54
CA VAL A 37 11.73 6.80 -17.52
C VAL A 37 10.55 6.05 -18.16
N ALA A 38 9.32 6.44 -17.83
CA ALA A 38 8.13 5.84 -18.43
C ALA A 38 8.01 6.19 -19.92
N MET A 39 8.24 7.46 -20.27
CA MET A 39 8.23 7.94 -21.66
C MET A 39 9.25 7.21 -22.53
N ASP A 40 10.50 7.11 -22.10
CA ASP A 40 11.57 6.43 -22.85
C ASP A 40 11.19 4.98 -23.20
N VAL A 41 10.54 4.27 -22.27
CA VAL A 41 10.09 2.88 -22.49
C VAL A 41 8.91 2.82 -23.46
N PHE A 42 7.91 3.71 -23.31
CA PHE A 42 6.74 3.71 -24.18
C PHE A 42 7.06 4.23 -25.59
N ASP A 43 7.86 5.28 -25.75
CA ASP A 43 8.30 5.79 -27.05
C ASP A 43 9.08 4.73 -27.84
N ALA A 44 9.90 3.92 -27.15
CA ALA A 44 10.68 2.86 -27.78
C ALA A 44 9.84 1.65 -28.21
N HIS A 45 8.73 1.36 -27.54
CA HIS A 45 7.96 0.11 -27.71
C HIS A 45 6.52 0.31 -28.20
N MET A 46 6.02 1.54 -28.25
CA MET A 46 4.70 1.95 -28.75
C MET A 46 4.87 3.15 -29.70
N PRO A 47 5.32 2.94 -30.95
CA PRO A 47 5.63 4.04 -31.88
C PRO A 47 4.38 4.74 -32.44
N THR A 48 3.19 4.17 -32.20
CA THR A 48 1.90 4.75 -32.56
C THR A 48 1.32 5.51 -31.35
N PRO A 49 0.36 6.44 -31.54
CA PRO A 49 -0.24 7.19 -30.42
C PRO A 49 -0.87 6.33 -29.34
N HIS A 50 -1.24 5.09 -29.68
CA HIS A 50 -1.76 4.04 -28.82
C HIS A 50 -1.56 2.69 -29.53
N GLN A 51 -1.73 1.57 -28.85
CA GLN A 51 -1.64 0.22 -29.39
C GLN A 51 -2.96 -0.58 -29.34
N ILE A 52 -4.12 0.09 -29.25
CA ILE A 52 -5.48 -0.51 -29.40
C ILE A 52 -5.61 -1.56 -30.53
N ALA A 53 -4.92 -1.36 -31.67
CA ALA A 53 -4.95 -2.30 -32.79
C ALA A 53 -4.18 -3.62 -32.53
N LYS A 54 -3.24 -3.60 -31.59
CA LYS A 54 -2.54 -4.78 -31.08
C LYS A 54 -3.50 -5.57 -30.22
N LYS A 55 -4.20 -6.49 -30.87
CA LYS A 55 -4.91 -7.56 -30.16
C LYS A 55 -3.82 -8.37 -29.45
N GLY A 56 -3.93 -8.51 -28.12
CA GLY A 56 -3.01 -9.33 -27.34
C GLY A 56 -2.98 -10.77 -27.85
N GLU A 57 -2.14 -11.60 -27.23
CA GLU A 57 -2.28 -13.04 -27.43
C GLU A 57 -3.72 -13.47 -27.15
N ASP A 58 -4.20 -14.51 -27.85
CA ASP A 58 -5.55 -15.04 -27.67
C ASP A 58 -5.61 -15.78 -26.32
N VAL A 59 -5.59 -15.01 -25.22
CA VAL A 59 -5.61 -15.50 -23.86
C VAL A 59 -7.07 -15.63 -23.44
N SER A 60 -7.51 -16.88 -23.26
CA SER A 60 -8.83 -17.15 -22.71
C SER A 60 -8.78 -17.04 -21.19
N VAL A 61 -9.09 -15.86 -20.67
CA VAL A 61 -9.19 -15.62 -19.22
C VAL A 61 -10.55 -16.10 -18.72
N GLN A 62 -10.55 -17.03 -17.76
CA GLN A 62 -11.74 -17.57 -17.13
C GLN A 62 -12.02 -16.86 -15.79
N GLY A 63 -13.25 -16.97 -15.29
CA GLY A 63 -13.61 -16.41 -13.98
C GLY A 63 -12.77 -16.95 -12.82
N GLU A 64 -12.33 -18.21 -12.91
CA GLU A 64 -11.45 -18.83 -11.92
C GLU A 64 -10.04 -18.24 -11.90
N ASP A 65 -9.53 -17.76 -13.04
CA ASP A 65 -8.22 -17.12 -13.11
C ASP A 65 -8.20 -15.82 -12.31
N LEU A 66 -9.31 -15.08 -12.33
CA LEU A 66 -9.48 -13.81 -11.61
C LEU A 66 -9.68 -14.00 -10.09
N LEU A 67 -10.12 -15.18 -9.65
CA LEU A 67 -10.38 -15.51 -8.24
C LEU A 67 -9.24 -16.30 -7.58
N LYS A 68 -8.20 -16.64 -8.35
CA LYS A 68 -7.08 -17.43 -7.86
C LYS A 68 -6.29 -16.66 -6.80
N VAL A 69 -6.27 -17.17 -5.58
CA VAL A 69 -5.49 -16.60 -4.47
C VAL A 69 -3.99 -16.71 -4.79
N PRO A 70 -3.20 -15.62 -4.66
CA PRO A 70 -1.75 -15.69 -4.84
C PRO A 70 -1.10 -16.67 -3.86
N THR A 71 -0.25 -17.56 -4.37
CA THR A 71 0.46 -18.57 -3.58
C THR A 71 1.97 -18.30 -3.51
N GLY A 72 2.64 -18.77 -2.47
CA GLY A 72 4.11 -18.68 -2.32
C GLY A 72 4.59 -17.46 -1.53
N GLY A 73 3.69 -16.54 -1.17
CA GLY A 73 3.99 -15.46 -0.22
C GLY A 73 4.05 -15.95 1.23
N ARG A 74 4.81 -15.23 2.06
CA ARG A 74 4.84 -15.39 3.52
C ARG A 74 4.31 -14.13 4.17
N ILE A 75 3.56 -14.28 5.26
CA ILE A 75 3.26 -13.16 6.15
C ILE A 75 4.48 -13.01 7.06
N THR A 76 5.21 -11.92 6.94
CA THR A 76 6.41 -11.67 7.76
C THR A 76 6.09 -10.72 8.91
N VAL A 77 6.87 -10.77 9.98
CA VAL A 77 6.74 -9.81 11.08
C VAL A 77 6.98 -8.38 10.59
N GLN A 78 8.01 -8.18 9.76
CA GLN A 78 8.28 -6.88 9.13
C GLN A 78 7.09 -6.38 8.29
N GLY A 79 6.45 -7.25 7.49
CA GLY A 79 5.29 -6.86 6.69
C GLY A 79 4.05 -6.55 7.53
N LEU A 80 3.89 -7.21 8.68
CA LEU A 80 2.86 -6.86 9.65
C LEU A 80 3.11 -5.47 10.26
N GLU A 81 4.34 -5.21 10.70
CA GLU A 81 4.73 -3.91 11.27
C GLU A 81 4.60 -2.79 10.24
N GLU A 82 5.02 -3.02 9.00
CA GLU A 82 4.90 -2.06 7.90
C GLU A 82 3.43 -1.74 7.57
N ASN A 83 2.56 -2.74 7.48
CA ASN A 83 1.14 -2.50 7.25
C ASN A 83 0.49 -1.67 8.37
N VAL A 84 0.82 -1.94 9.64
CA VAL A 84 0.31 -1.17 10.78
C VAL A 84 0.84 0.28 10.74
N ASP A 85 2.13 0.46 10.46
CA ASP A 85 2.75 1.79 10.36
C ASP A 85 2.16 2.61 9.20
N VAL A 86 2.00 2.01 8.01
CA VAL A 86 1.39 2.65 6.84
C VAL A 86 -0.06 3.06 7.11
N ALA A 87 -0.87 2.18 7.69
CA ALA A 87 -2.24 2.50 8.05
C ALA A 87 -2.30 3.68 9.03
N LEU A 88 -1.43 3.70 10.05
CA LEU A 88 -1.35 4.78 11.04
C LEU A 88 -0.92 6.11 10.41
N VAL A 89 0.24 6.14 9.75
CA VAL A 89 0.85 7.38 9.23
C VAL A 89 0.00 8.00 8.13
N TYR A 90 -0.56 7.18 7.24
CA TYR A 90 -1.48 7.69 6.23
C TYR A 90 -2.75 8.27 6.85
N THR A 91 -3.37 7.56 7.80
CA THR A 91 -4.58 8.05 8.48
C THR A 91 -4.32 9.37 9.20
N GLU A 92 -3.18 9.50 9.87
CA GLU A 92 -2.77 10.74 10.52
C GLU A 92 -2.67 11.91 9.53
N ALA A 93 -1.98 11.70 8.41
CA ALA A 93 -1.84 12.73 7.39
C ALA A 93 -3.18 13.12 6.77
N TRP A 94 -4.04 12.13 6.49
CA TRP A 94 -5.38 12.34 5.98
C TRP A 94 -6.23 13.17 6.94
N LEU A 95 -6.15 12.88 8.26
CA LEU A 95 -6.84 13.64 9.29
C LEU A 95 -6.31 15.09 9.41
N ARG A 96 -5.09 15.37 8.96
CA ARG A 96 -4.55 16.73 8.80
C ARG A 96 -4.90 17.38 7.45
N GLY A 97 -5.68 16.72 6.60
CA GLY A 97 -6.10 17.21 5.30
C GLY A 97 -5.10 16.92 4.17
N ILE A 98 -4.16 15.99 4.37
CA ILE A 98 -3.16 15.61 3.36
C ILE A 98 -3.43 14.18 2.90
N GLY A 99 -4.03 14.03 1.73
CA GLY A 99 -4.41 12.71 1.18
C GLY A 99 -3.33 12.02 0.33
N CYS A 100 -2.17 12.63 0.15
CA CYS A 100 -1.07 12.12 -0.66
C CYS A 100 0.24 12.43 0.06
N ILE A 101 0.96 11.39 0.49
CA ILE A 101 2.17 11.56 1.32
C ILE A 101 3.34 10.70 0.83
N PRO A 102 4.58 11.21 0.97
CA PRO A 102 5.75 10.35 0.84
C PRO A 102 5.87 9.45 2.08
N LEU A 103 5.87 8.14 1.89
CA LEU A 103 6.08 7.15 2.95
C LEU A 103 6.92 5.98 2.41
N HIS A 104 7.97 5.58 3.14
CA HIS A 104 8.90 4.53 2.73
C HIS A 104 9.47 4.70 1.29
N ASN A 105 9.73 5.95 0.88
CA ASN A 105 10.18 6.35 -0.47
C ASN A 105 9.15 6.11 -1.59
N LYS A 106 7.90 5.88 -1.26
CA LYS A 106 6.76 5.79 -2.18
C LYS A 106 5.83 6.98 -1.94
N MET A 107 5.04 7.32 -2.95
CA MET A 107 3.96 8.29 -2.80
C MET A 107 2.68 7.50 -2.56
N GLU A 108 2.16 7.57 -1.34
CA GLU A 108 1.04 6.75 -0.88
C GLU A 108 -0.26 7.56 -0.88
N ASP A 109 -1.34 6.88 -1.24
CA ASP A 109 -2.72 7.36 -1.19
C ASP A 109 -3.58 6.45 -0.29
N ALA A 110 -4.90 6.67 -0.30
CA ALA A 110 -5.81 5.95 0.58
C ALA A 110 -5.81 4.44 0.29
N ALA A 111 -5.61 4.02 -0.95
CA ALA A 111 -5.64 2.61 -1.30
C ALA A 111 -4.50 1.83 -0.62
N THR A 112 -3.35 2.46 -0.38
CA THR A 112 -2.24 1.84 0.36
C THR A 112 -2.61 1.61 1.82
N ALA A 113 -3.27 2.57 2.48
CA ALA A 113 -3.77 2.39 3.85
C ALA A 113 -4.89 1.33 3.90
N GLU A 114 -5.76 1.31 2.90
CA GLU A 114 -6.85 0.34 2.78
C GLU A 114 -6.32 -1.09 2.67
N ILE A 115 -5.39 -1.37 1.74
CA ILE A 115 -4.82 -2.72 1.62
C ILE A 115 -4.01 -3.11 2.87
N SER A 116 -3.32 -2.15 3.48
CA SER A 116 -2.56 -2.37 4.72
C SER A 116 -3.48 -2.82 5.86
N ARG A 117 -4.56 -2.08 6.14
CA ARG A 117 -5.52 -2.47 7.20
C ARG A 117 -6.27 -3.75 6.85
N SER A 118 -6.62 -3.96 5.58
CA SER A 118 -7.36 -5.12 5.10
C SER A 118 -6.57 -6.41 5.33
N GLN A 119 -5.28 -6.39 5.02
CA GLN A 119 -4.40 -7.53 5.25
C GLN A 119 -4.31 -7.90 6.73
N VAL A 120 -4.07 -6.91 7.61
CA VAL A 120 -3.97 -7.16 9.06
C VAL A 120 -5.30 -7.68 9.62
N TRP A 121 -6.42 -7.07 9.24
CA TRP A 121 -7.75 -7.53 9.64
C TRP A 121 -8.01 -8.97 9.17
N GLN A 122 -7.72 -9.28 7.90
CA GLN A 122 -7.88 -10.63 7.35
C GLN A 122 -7.01 -11.65 8.07
N TRP A 123 -5.76 -11.29 8.41
CA TRP A 123 -4.85 -12.16 9.15
C TRP A 123 -5.33 -12.45 10.56
N LEU A 124 -5.88 -11.45 11.26
CA LEU A 124 -6.54 -11.64 12.56
C LEU A 124 -7.78 -12.52 12.43
N HIS A 125 -8.66 -12.22 11.46
CA HIS A 125 -9.92 -12.92 11.24
C HIS A 125 -9.73 -14.41 10.93
N HIS A 126 -8.70 -14.75 10.17
CA HIS A 126 -8.37 -16.14 9.81
C HIS A 126 -7.29 -16.79 10.70
N GLY A 127 -6.94 -16.17 11.83
CA GLY A 127 -6.01 -16.75 12.81
C GLY A 127 -4.63 -17.09 12.22
N ARG A 128 -4.07 -16.19 11.41
CA ARG A 128 -2.78 -16.39 10.73
C ARG A 128 -1.59 -16.13 11.65
N SER A 129 -0.42 -16.57 11.22
CA SER A 129 0.85 -16.32 11.90
C SER A 129 1.79 -15.52 11.01
N ALA A 130 2.57 -14.64 11.62
CA ALA A 130 3.68 -13.95 10.97
C ALA A 130 4.98 -14.72 11.23
N GLU A 131 5.87 -14.70 10.24
CA GLU A 131 7.17 -15.38 10.25
C GLU A 131 8.30 -14.36 10.45
N TYR A 132 9.18 -14.62 11.41
CA TYR A 132 10.42 -13.87 11.59
C TYR A 132 11.47 -14.27 10.55
N GLU A 133 12.51 -13.47 10.36
CA GLU A 133 13.59 -13.78 9.40
C GLU A 133 14.30 -15.11 9.70
N HIS A 134 14.42 -15.47 10.97
CA HIS A 134 14.99 -16.76 11.41
C HIS A 134 14.02 -17.95 11.26
N GLY A 135 12.83 -17.73 10.69
CA GLY A 135 11.85 -18.76 10.35
C GLY A 135 10.84 -19.14 11.44
N GLU A 136 10.99 -18.60 12.65
CA GLU A 136 10.00 -18.78 13.72
C GLU A 136 8.67 -18.11 13.34
N LYS A 137 7.55 -18.74 13.72
CA LYS A 137 6.20 -18.22 13.47
C LYS A 137 5.52 -17.83 14.78
N LYS A 138 4.97 -16.62 14.81
CA LYS A 138 4.17 -16.10 15.92
C LYS A 138 2.75 -15.85 15.46
N ALA A 139 1.77 -16.34 16.22
CA ALA A 139 0.36 -16.10 15.92
C ALA A 139 0.05 -14.59 15.97
N ILE A 140 -0.67 -14.10 14.98
CA ILE A 140 -1.13 -12.71 14.91
C ILE A 140 -2.36 -12.61 15.81
N THR A 141 -2.29 -11.77 16.84
CA THR A 141 -3.35 -11.61 17.84
C THR A 141 -3.69 -10.13 18.01
N LYS A 142 -4.94 -9.82 18.40
CA LYS A 142 -5.37 -8.43 18.63
C LYS A 142 -4.42 -7.70 19.60
N PRO A 143 -4.00 -8.28 20.76
CA PRO A 143 -3.04 -7.62 21.65
C PRO A 143 -1.71 -7.30 20.98
N TRP A 144 -1.16 -8.21 20.19
CA TRP A 144 0.12 -7.98 19.53
C TRP A 144 0.04 -6.92 18.41
N VAL A 145 -1.07 -6.89 17.66
CA VAL A 145 -1.30 -5.83 16.66
C VAL A 145 -1.42 -4.45 17.33
N LEU A 146 -2.11 -4.36 18.47
CA LEU A 146 -2.22 -3.13 19.23
C LEU A 146 -0.88 -2.71 19.84
N GLU A 147 -0.06 -3.66 20.32
CA GLU A 147 1.31 -3.37 20.77
C GLU A 147 2.18 -2.80 19.65
N ILE A 148 2.09 -3.35 18.43
CA ILE A 148 2.78 -2.81 17.24
C ILE A 148 2.29 -1.39 16.93
N LEU A 149 0.97 -1.15 17.03
CA LEU A 149 0.38 0.16 16.80
C LEU A 149 0.87 1.19 17.83
N ASP A 150 0.87 0.85 19.12
CA ASP A 150 1.37 1.71 20.19
C ASP A 150 2.85 2.04 19.99
N ALA A 151 3.66 1.04 19.62
CA ALA A 151 5.06 1.24 19.27
C ALA A 151 5.22 2.16 18.04
N ALA A 152 4.34 2.06 17.04
CA ALA A 152 4.33 2.94 15.88
C ALA A 152 4.00 4.39 16.27
N VAL A 153 2.97 4.61 17.09
CA VAL A 153 2.64 5.93 17.64
C VAL A 153 3.84 6.53 18.37
N ALA A 154 4.48 5.75 19.25
CA ALA A 154 5.63 6.22 20.03
C ALA A 154 6.83 6.63 19.15
N ARG A 155 7.05 6.00 17.99
CA ARG A 155 8.09 6.41 17.04
C ARG A 155 7.82 7.78 16.41
N HIS A 156 6.56 8.06 16.09
CA HIS A 156 6.18 9.27 15.33
C HIS A 156 5.84 10.47 16.22
N VAL A 157 5.36 10.26 17.45
CA VAL A 157 5.04 11.33 18.43
C VAL A 157 6.28 11.99 19.03
N THR A 158 7.48 11.67 18.53
CA THR A 158 8.74 12.33 18.93
C THR A 158 8.87 13.78 18.44
N THR A 159 7.91 14.28 17.65
CA THR A 159 7.94 15.62 17.06
C THR A 159 7.14 16.64 17.88
N THR A 160 7.62 17.88 17.94
CA THR A 160 6.93 19.02 18.58
C THR A 160 5.84 19.66 17.71
N SER A 161 5.60 19.13 16.52
CA SER A 161 4.66 19.70 15.55
C SER A 161 3.24 19.22 15.83
N PRO A 162 2.20 20.00 15.51
CA PRO A 162 0.81 19.54 15.62
C PRO A 162 0.58 18.26 14.81
N HIS A 163 0.16 17.20 15.49
CA HIS A 163 -0.15 15.89 14.90
C HIS A 163 -1.52 15.39 15.36
N LYS A 164 -2.01 14.33 14.69
CA LYS A 164 -3.26 13.62 15.05
C LYS A 164 -3.03 12.13 15.30
N PHE A 165 -1.83 11.70 15.67
CA PHE A 165 -1.48 10.29 15.84
C PHE A 165 -2.35 9.56 16.86
N GLU A 166 -2.76 10.20 17.95
CA GLU A 166 -3.65 9.60 18.96
C GLU A 166 -5.03 9.28 18.36
N LEU A 167 -5.60 10.22 17.60
CA LEU A 167 -6.87 10.02 16.91
C LEU A 167 -6.73 8.99 15.78
N ALA A 168 -5.64 9.04 15.03
CA ALA A 168 -5.34 8.08 13.98
C ALA A 168 -5.23 6.66 14.56
N ALA A 169 -4.55 6.49 15.70
CA ALA A 169 -4.42 5.21 16.37
C ALA A 169 -5.75 4.68 16.88
N GLU A 170 -6.64 5.53 17.40
CA GLU A 170 -7.99 5.12 17.78
C GLU A 170 -8.77 4.56 16.59
N ILE A 171 -8.78 5.29 15.47
CA ILE A 171 -9.49 4.87 14.25
C ILE A 171 -8.88 3.60 13.67
N VAL A 172 -7.55 3.59 13.48
CA VAL A 172 -6.82 2.46 12.90
C VAL A 172 -6.95 1.23 13.79
N GLY A 173 -6.75 1.35 15.11
CA GLY A 173 -6.89 0.25 16.05
C GLY A 173 -8.26 -0.45 15.96
N LYS A 174 -9.35 0.32 15.84
CA LYS A 174 -10.69 -0.22 15.58
C LYS A 174 -10.77 -0.91 14.21
N SER A 175 -10.29 -0.26 13.16
CA SER A 175 -10.32 -0.80 11.79
C SER A 175 -9.55 -2.12 11.63
N LEU A 176 -8.48 -2.31 12.40
CA LEU A 176 -7.65 -3.52 12.36
C LEU A 176 -8.27 -4.67 13.18
N THR A 177 -8.97 -4.37 14.27
CA THR A 177 -9.31 -5.37 15.30
C THR A 177 -10.80 -5.63 15.49
N SER A 178 -11.68 -4.85 14.85
CA SER A 178 -13.14 -5.06 14.92
C SER A 178 -13.56 -6.40 14.33
N ASP A 179 -14.66 -6.96 14.82
CA ASP A 179 -15.20 -8.22 14.31
C ASP A 179 -15.89 -8.03 12.94
N SER A 180 -16.36 -6.81 12.65
CA SER A 180 -16.84 -6.39 11.33
C SER A 180 -15.76 -5.58 10.60
N PHE A 181 -15.63 -5.81 9.30
CA PHE A 181 -14.74 -5.01 8.46
C PHE A 181 -15.51 -3.83 7.86
N GLU A 182 -15.09 -2.60 8.18
CA GLU A 182 -15.66 -1.41 7.55
C GLU A 182 -15.25 -1.33 6.08
N ASP A 183 -16.19 -0.93 5.21
CA ASP A 183 -15.96 -0.87 3.76
C ASP A 183 -14.82 0.10 3.40
N PHE A 184 -14.74 1.26 4.07
CA PHE A 184 -13.75 2.29 3.79
C PHE A 184 -13.22 2.94 5.07
N LEU A 185 -11.90 3.01 5.21
CA LEU A 185 -11.18 3.73 6.26
C LEU A 185 -11.56 5.22 6.30
N THR A 186 -11.93 5.79 5.15
CA THR A 186 -12.28 7.20 5.05
C THR A 186 -13.58 7.55 5.79
N LEU A 187 -14.49 6.60 5.99
CA LEU A 187 -15.77 6.84 6.67
C LEU A 187 -15.61 7.27 8.14
N PRO A 188 -14.86 6.56 9.00
CA PRO A 188 -14.60 7.01 10.37
C PRO A 188 -13.73 8.27 10.42
N CYS A 189 -12.90 8.52 9.41
CA CYS A 189 -12.06 9.72 9.40
C CYS A 189 -12.84 11.00 9.01
N TYR A 190 -13.80 10.92 8.10
CA TYR A 190 -14.46 12.08 7.49
C TYR A 190 -15.09 13.07 8.48
N PRO A 191 -15.80 12.63 9.54
CA PRO A 191 -16.34 13.53 10.55
C PRO A 191 -15.29 14.44 11.22
N HIS A 192 -14.02 14.05 11.22
CA HIS A 192 -12.93 14.80 11.85
C HIS A 192 -12.26 15.83 10.92
N ILE A 193 -12.68 15.89 9.65
CA ILE A 193 -12.14 16.82 8.66
C ILE A 193 -13.21 17.64 7.92
N THR A 194 -14.50 17.29 8.04
CA THR A 194 -15.59 18.02 7.39
C THR A 194 -16.26 19.09 8.22
N SER A 195 -15.99 19.13 9.53
CA SER A 195 -16.47 20.23 10.36
C SER A 195 -15.46 21.39 10.26
N PHE A 196 -15.88 22.48 9.62
CA PHE A 196 -15.22 23.77 9.81
C PHE A 196 -15.42 24.17 11.28
N ALA A 197 -14.30 24.36 12.00
CA ALA A 197 -14.32 25.04 13.29
C ALA A 197 -14.64 26.52 13.11
#